data_AF-A0A1H7S8M5-F1
#
_entry.id   AF-A0A1H7S8M5-F1
#
_cell.length_a   1.000
_cell.length_b   1.000
_cell.length_c   1.000
_cell.angle_alpha   90.00
_cell.angle_beta   90.00
_cell.angle_gamma   90.00
#
_symmetry.space_group_name_H-M   'P 1'
#
loop_
_entity.id
_entity.type
_entity.pdbx_description
1 polymer ?
#
loop_
_entity_poly.entity_id
_entity_poly.type
_entity_poly.pdbx_seq_one_letter_code
_entity_poly.pdbx_strand_id
1 'polypeptide(L)'
;MVDDIEMPPELSEALQRQNEIDWAEAGQKAPVSGFTYKGVQLESRWAVLRELEDMKRIVDAMPELMSRRIETIWCDSKAGAIYIVTVKDRLWVPDMKLTISDAIVDTVGGHNGIYIDGDAPAGMKVDPYWPGNYP
;
A
#
# COMPACT_ATOMS: atom_id res chain seq x y z
N MET A 1 -5.96 17.29 -29.24
CA MET A 1 -4.52 17.04 -29.32
C MET A 1 -3.95 17.64 -28.06
N VAL A 2 -3.41 16.82 -27.17
CA VAL A 2 -2.60 17.31 -26.05
C VAL A 2 -1.20 17.40 -26.63
N ASP A 3 -0.62 18.59 -26.67
CA ASP A 3 0.76 18.75 -27.09
C ASP A 3 1.64 18.07 -26.03
N ASP A 4 2.40 17.06 -26.43
CA ASP A 4 3.36 16.40 -25.56
C ASP A 4 4.45 17.44 -25.21
N ILE A 5 4.42 17.94 -23.98
CA ILE A 5 5.45 18.85 -23.47
C ILE A 5 6.72 18.01 -23.27
N GLU A 6 7.70 18.20 -24.15
CA GLU A 6 9.00 17.54 -24.05
C GLU A 6 9.72 18.01 -22.78
N MET A 7 10.11 17.05 -21.92
CA MET A 7 10.76 17.35 -20.65
C MET A 7 12.21 17.77 -20.89
N PRO A 8 12.65 18.95 -20.42
CA PRO A 8 14.04 19.37 -20.56
C PRO A 8 14.99 18.36 -19.89
N PRO A 9 16.17 18.04 -20.49
CA PRO A 9 17.12 17.08 -19.93
C PRO A 9 17.55 17.39 -18.49
N GLU A 10 17.80 18.67 -18.20
CA GLU A 10 18.19 19.13 -16.85
C GLU A 10 17.10 18.81 -15.81
N LEU A 11 15.82 18.93 -16.18
CA LEU A 11 14.71 18.59 -15.30
C LEU A 11 14.61 17.09 -15.06
N SER A 12 14.83 16.28 -16.11
CA SER A 12 14.86 14.82 -16.00
C SER A 12 15.97 14.34 -15.05
N GLU A 13 17.18 14.88 -15.20
CA GLU A 13 18.31 14.58 -14.32
C GLU A 13 18.04 14.99 -12.86
N ALA A 14 17.46 16.17 -12.65
CA ALA A 14 17.10 16.64 -11.33
C ALA A 14 16.04 15.75 -10.65
N LEU A 15 15.02 15.30 -11.40
CA LEU A 15 13.99 14.39 -10.89
C LEU A 15 14.55 13.01 -10.59
N GLN A 16 15.45 12.49 -11.43
CA GLN A 16 16.12 11.22 -11.16
C GLN A 16 16.94 11.31 -9.87
N ARG A 17 17.74 12.37 -9.73
CA ARG A 17 18.54 12.61 -8.52
C ARG A 17 17.67 12.71 -7.27
N GLN A 18 16.54 13.42 -7.34
CA GLN A 18 15.61 13.50 -6.22
C GLN A 18 15.02 12.14 -5.87
N ASN A 19 14.61 11.33 -6.86
CA ASN A 19 14.10 9.98 -6.60
C ASN A 19 15.15 9.07 -5.95
N GLU A 20 16.44 9.19 -6.31
CA GLU A 20 17.52 8.42 -5.70
C GLU A 20 17.71 8.80 -4.21
N ILE A 21 17.62 10.11 -3.90
CA ILE A 21 17.65 10.61 -2.53
C ILE A 21 16.44 10.09 -1.75
N ASP A 22 15.23 10.29 -2.27
CA ASP A 22 13.99 9.84 -1.62
C ASP A 22 14.03 8.32 -1.36
N TRP A 23 14.50 7.54 -2.34
CA TRP A 23 14.66 6.11 -2.19
C TRP A 23 15.66 5.76 -1.08
N ALA A 24 16.82 6.42 -1.03
CA ALA A 24 17.82 6.17 -0.01
C ALA A 24 17.33 6.56 1.41
N GLU A 25 16.53 7.61 1.52
CA GLU A 25 16.01 8.14 2.79
C GLU A 25 14.75 7.44 3.31
N ALA A 26 14.03 6.70 2.46
CA ALA A 26 12.79 6.01 2.84
C ALA A 26 12.94 4.88 3.89
N GLY A 27 14.16 4.59 4.34
CA GLY A 27 14.45 3.64 5.41
C GLY A 27 15.20 2.40 4.95
N GLN A 28 15.44 1.48 5.89
CA GLN A 28 16.23 0.27 5.65
C GLN A 28 15.61 -0.58 4.54
N LYS A 29 16.45 -0.98 3.58
CA LYS A 29 16.03 -1.81 2.45
C LYS A 29 16.04 -3.29 2.78
N ALA A 30 14.99 -3.98 2.39
CA ALA A 30 14.89 -5.42 2.35
C ALA A 30 15.65 -5.98 1.13
N PRO A 31 16.11 -7.24 1.18
CA PRO A 31 16.76 -7.89 0.05
C PRO A 31 15.81 -8.18 -1.12
N VAL A 32 14.50 -8.09 -0.89
CA VAL A 32 13.44 -8.29 -1.89
C VAL A 32 12.40 -7.19 -1.77
N SER A 33 11.76 -6.83 -2.89
CA SER A 33 10.65 -5.86 -2.92
C SER A 33 9.33 -6.44 -2.43
N GLY A 34 9.22 -7.77 -2.38
CA GLY A 34 8.02 -8.45 -1.92
C GLY A 34 8.19 -9.95 -1.78
N PHE A 35 7.21 -10.58 -1.12
CA PHE A 35 7.15 -12.03 -0.90
C PHE A 35 5.74 -12.44 -0.47
N THR A 36 5.44 -13.73 -0.58
CA THR A 36 4.17 -14.29 -0.12
C THR A 36 4.22 -14.63 1.38
N TYR A 37 3.23 -14.16 2.13
CA TYR A 37 3.01 -14.46 3.54
C TYR A 37 1.58 -14.94 3.78
N LYS A 38 1.41 -16.14 4.35
CA LYS A 38 0.09 -16.77 4.60
C LYS A 38 -0.86 -16.79 3.38
N GLY A 39 -0.29 -16.87 2.17
CA GLY A 39 -1.06 -16.89 0.92
C GLY A 39 -1.51 -15.52 0.41
N VAL A 40 -0.94 -14.44 0.98
CA VAL A 40 -1.07 -13.05 0.52
C VAL A 40 0.28 -12.57 0.01
N GLN A 41 0.33 -11.98 -1.18
CA GLN A 41 1.52 -11.39 -1.75
C GLN A 41 1.72 -9.97 -1.17
N LEU A 42 2.86 -9.73 -0.52
CA LEU A 42 3.18 -8.45 0.12
C LEU A 42 4.27 -7.73 -0.69
N GLU A 43 4.07 -6.47 -1.00
CA GLU A 43 4.99 -5.70 -1.85
C GLU A 43 5.16 -4.25 -1.39
N SER A 44 6.40 -3.79 -1.33
CA SER A 44 6.75 -2.40 -1.00
C SER A 44 7.31 -1.72 -2.24
N ARG A 45 6.78 -0.53 -2.58
CA ARG A 45 7.25 0.28 -3.71
C ARG A 45 8.77 0.46 -3.72
N TRP A 46 9.35 0.68 -2.54
CA TRP A 46 10.78 0.99 -2.38
C TRP A 46 11.55 -0.10 -1.62
N ALA A 47 10.98 -1.31 -1.53
CA ALA A 47 11.55 -2.45 -0.81
C ALA A 47 11.98 -2.09 0.63
N VAL A 48 11.18 -1.29 1.34
CA VAL A 48 11.50 -0.89 2.71
C VAL A 48 11.13 -2.03 3.67
N LEU A 49 12.08 -2.48 4.47
CA LEU A 49 11.94 -3.62 5.38
C LEU A 49 10.78 -3.42 6.36
N ARG A 50 10.67 -2.23 6.95
CA ARG A 50 9.62 -1.92 7.92
C ARG A 50 8.22 -2.01 7.31
N GLU A 51 8.04 -1.58 6.06
CA GLU A 51 6.74 -1.68 5.37
C GLU A 51 6.33 -3.14 5.16
N LEU A 52 7.28 -3.99 4.76
CA LEU A 52 7.03 -5.43 4.60
C LEU A 52 6.68 -6.09 5.94
N GLU A 53 7.34 -5.69 7.03
CA GLU A 53 6.99 -6.15 8.38
C GLU A 53 5.61 -5.68 8.84
N ASP A 54 5.27 -4.42 8.57
CA ASP A 54 3.96 -3.85 8.90
C ASP A 54 2.86 -4.57 8.12
N MET A 55 3.07 -4.87 6.83
CA MET A 55 2.12 -5.67 6.04
C MET A 55 1.95 -7.11 6.57
N LYS A 56 2.99 -7.73 7.13
CA LYS A 56 2.83 -9.01 7.85
C LYS A 56 1.91 -8.85 9.07
N ARG A 57 2.12 -7.80 9.86
CA ARG A 57 1.28 -7.51 11.03
C ARG A 57 -0.16 -7.24 10.64
N ILE A 58 -0.41 -6.52 9.55
CA ILE A 58 -1.75 -6.31 8.97
C ILE A 58 -2.41 -7.64 8.64
N VAL A 59 -1.71 -8.54 7.95
CA VAL A 59 -2.22 -9.90 7.64
C VAL A 59 -2.53 -10.69 8.91
N ASP A 60 -1.70 -10.56 9.94
CA ASP A 60 -1.88 -11.25 11.22
C ASP A 60 -3.03 -10.69 12.08
N ALA A 61 -3.35 -9.41 11.94
CA ALA A 61 -4.43 -8.74 12.66
C ALA A 61 -5.82 -8.99 12.04
N MET A 62 -5.87 -9.24 10.73
CA MET A 62 -7.13 -9.59 10.07
C MET A 62 -7.68 -10.94 10.56
N PRO A 63 -9.01 -11.09 10.69
CA PRO A 63 -9.63 -12.41 10.86
C PRO A 63 -9.16 -13.37 9.76
N GLU A 64 -8.94 -14.65 10.10
CA GLU A 64 -8.36 -15.63 9.17
C GLU A 64 -9.15 -15.76 7.85
N LEU A 65 -10.48 -15.74 7.94
CA LEU A 65 -11.33 -15.79 6.74
C LEU A 65 -11.26 -14.52 5.90
N MET A 66 -10.89 -13.38 6.49
CA MET A 66 -10.69 -12.13 5.76
C MET A 66 -9.35 -12.15 5.03
N SER A 67 -8.25 -12.46 5.72
CA SER A 67 -6.91 -12.46 5.12
C SER A 67 -6.79 -13.45 3.95
N ARG A 68 -7.47 -14.61 4.03
CA ARG A 68 -7.51 -15.59 2.93
C ARG A 68 -8.15 -15.08 1.64
N ARG A 69 -9.00 -14.04 1.72
CA ARG A 69 -9.65 -13.41 0.55
C ARG A 69 -8.71 -12.46 -0.18
N ILE A 70 -7.64 -12.02 0.48
CA ILE A 70 -6.69 -11.07 -0.09
C ILE A 70 -5.68 -11.82 -0.98
N GLU A 71 -5.45 -11.26 -2.16
CA GLU A 71 -4.42 -11.68 -3.08
C GLU A 71 -3.12 -10.93 -2.79
N THR A 72 -3.21 -9.60 -2.75
CA THR A 72 -2.04 -8.71 -2.69
C THR A 72 -2.27 -7.59 -1.70
N ILE A 73 -1.22 -7.18 -0.98
CA ILE A 73 -1.13 -5.89 -0.31
C ILE A 73 0.14 -5.21 -0.81
N TRP A 74 -0.04 -4.03 -1.40
CA TRP A 74 1.05 -3.20 -1.90
C TRP A 74 1.08 -1.87 -1.15
N CYS A 75 2.25 -1.50 -0.60
CA CYS A 75 2.46 -0.22 0.08
C CYS A 75 3.16 0.78 -0.86
N ASP A 76 2.51 1.93 -1.08
CA ASP A 76 3.12 3.11 -1.67
C ASP A 76 3.56 4.09 -0.57
N SER A 77 4.79 3.94 -0.10
CA SER A 77 5.39 4.88 0.83
C SER A 77 5.79 6.20 0.21
N LYS A 78 5.97 6.28 -1.12
CA LYS A 78 6.15 7.56 -1.81
C LYS A 78 4.90 8.43 -1.68
N ALA A 79 3.73 7.82 -1.53
CA ALA A 79 2.47 8.50 -1.25
C ALA A 79 2.11 8.55 0.26
N GLY A 80 3.07 8.27 1.16
CA GLY A 80 2.89 8.38 2.61
C GLY A 80 2.04 7.27 3.24
N ALA A 81 2.34 6.01 2.92
CA ALA A 81 1.62 4.84 3.39
C ALA A 81 0.18 4.76 2.85
N ILE A 82 0.05 4.84 1.52
CA ILE A 82 -1.15 4.39 0.82
C ILE A 82 -1.02 2.87 0.60
N TYR A 83 -2.11 2.15 0.83
CA TYR A 83 -2.18 0.72 0.56
C TYR A 83 -3.09 0.43 -0.64
N ILE A 84 -2.63 -0.43 -1.54
CA ILE A 84 -3.47 -1.07 -2.55
C ILE A 84 -3.66 -2.51 -2.12
N VAL A 85 -4.90 -2.92 -1.94
CA VAL A 85 -5.27 -4.27 -1.53
C VAL A 85 -6.08 -4.90 -2.65
N THR A 86 -5.57 -5.98 -3.23
CA THR A 86 -6.27 -6.73 -4.27
C THR A 86 -6.98 -7.93 -3.63
N VAL A 87 -8.26 -8.07 -3.91
CA VAL A 87 -9.12 -9.15 -3.44
C VAL A 87 -9.18 -10.22 -4.53
N LYS A 88 -9.05 -11.49 -4.13
CA LYS A 88 -9.22 -12.62 -5.03
C LYS A 88 -10.62 -12.63 -5.65
N ASP A 89 -10.70 -13.02 -6.91
CA ASP A 89 -11.95 -13.18 -7.64
C ASP A 89 -13.02 -13.92 -6.85
N ARG A 90 -14.25 -13.37 -6.85
CA ARG A 90 -15.45 -13.93 -6.24
C ARG A 90 -15.38 -14.11 -4.73
N LEU A 91 -14.36 -13.54 -4.08
CA LEU A 91 -14.19 -13.60 -2.62
C LEU A 91 -14.47 -12.27 -1.93
N TRP A 92 -15.02 -11.28 -2.64
CA TRP A 92 -15.50 -10.04 -2.03
C TRP A 92 -16.55 -10.30 -0.94
N VAL A 93 -16.50 -9.50 0.13
CA VAL A 93 -17.55 -9.41 1.15
C VAL A 93 -17.79 -7.96 1.61
N PRO A 94 -19.03 -7.56 1.95
CA PRO A 94 -19.38 -6.16 2.25
C PRO A 94 -18.59 -5.50 3.39
N ASP A 95 -18.15 -6.27 4.39
CA ASP A 95 -17.45 -5.80 5.60
C ASP A 95 -15.93 -5.65 5.42
N MET A 96 -15.41 -6.05 4.25
CA MET A 96 -13.97 -6.06 3.97
C MET A 96 -13.32 -4.68 4.13
N LYS A 97 -14.02 -3.61 3.70
CA LYS A 97 -13.52 -2.24 3.78
C LYS A 97 -13.14 -1.85 5.22
N LEU A 98 -14.07 -2.04 6.16
CA LEU A 98 -13.86 -1.70 7.56
C LEU A 98 -12.82 -2.63 8.18
N THR A 99 -12.92 -3.93 7.91
CA THR A 99 -12.01 -4.93 8.50
C THR A 99 -10.54 -4.70 8.11
N ILE A 100 -10.28 -4.36 6.85
CA ILE A 100 -8.91 -4.03 6.39
C ILE A 100 -8.43 -2.73 7.03
N SER A 101 -9.28 -1.70 7.07
CA SER A 101 -8.97 -0.41 7.68
C SER A 101 -8.59 -0.58 9.15
N ASP A 102 -9.41 -1.30 9.92
CA ASP A 102 -9.18 -1.53 11.35
C ASP A 102 -7.87 -2.29 11.57
N ALA A 103 -7.59 -3.34 10.78
CA ALA A 103 -6.34 -4.08 10.87
C ALA A 103 -5.10 -3.20 10.59
N ILE A 104 -5.19 -2.26 9.65
CA ILE A 104 -4.11 -1.31 9.36
C ILE A 104 -3.95 -0.30 10.50
N VAL A 105 -5.05 0.25 11.01
CA VAL A 105 -5.02 1.21 12.12
C VAL A 105 -4.45 0.57 13.39
N ASP A 106 -4.87 -0.65 13.73
CA ASP A 106 -4.43 -1.34 14.94
C ASP A 106 -2.94 -1.72 14.90
N THR A 107 -2.37 -1.89 13.71
CA THR A 107 -0.99 -2.37 13.53
C THR A 107 0.02 -1.28 13.19
N VAL A 108 -0.37 -0.34 12.33
CA VAL A 108 0.49 0.74 11.82
C VAL A 108 0.14 2.09 12.45
N GLY A 109 -1.03 2.20 13.07
CA GLY A 109 -1.51 3.42 13.68
C GLY A 109 -2.20 4.37 12.70
N GLY A 110 -2.33 4.04 11.41
CA GLY A 110 -3.03 4.87 10.42
C GLY A 110 -2.59 4.64 8.97
N HIS A 111 -3.17 5.40 8.04
CA HIS A 111 -2.88 5.34 6.61
C HIS A 111 -3.30 6.62 5.87
N ASN A 112 -2.65 6.93 4.74
CA ASN A 112 -3.05 8.01 3.83
C ASN A 112 -4.14 7.61 2.84
N GLY A 113 -4.61 6.36 2.91
CA GLY A 113 -5.68 5.87 2.08
C GLY A 113 -5.50 4.39 1.79
N ILE A 114 -6.63 3.73 1.53
CA ILE A 114 -6.63 2.34 1.10
C ILE A 114 -7.48 2.26 -0.16
N TYR A 115 -6.90 1.72 -1.22
CA TYR A 115 -7.63 1.32 -2.41
C TYR A 115 -7.81 -0.19 -2.40
N ILE A 116 -9.06 -0.65 -2.42
CA ILE A 116 -9.39 -2.07 -2.45
C ILE A 116 -9.91 -2.39 -3.84
N ASP A 117 -9.12 -3.17 -4.58
CA ASP A 117 -9.42 -3.64 -5.92
C ASP A 117 -10.03 -5.06 -5.87
N GLY A 118 -10.99 -5.34 -6.74
CA GLY A 118 -11.75 -6.60 -6.72
C GLY A 118 -12.86 -6.62 -7.77
N ASP A 119 -13.54 -7.75 -7.90
CA ASP A 119 -14.52 -8.01 -8.96
C ASP A 119 -15.88 -7.32 -8.74
N ALA A 120 -16.39 -7.25 -7.51
CA ALA A 120 -17.61 -6.51 -7.21
C ALA A 120 -17.84 -6.20 -5.71
N PRO A 121 -18.07 -4.93 -5.32
CA PRO A 121 -17.87 -3.71 -6.10
C PRO A 121 -16.39 -3.44 -6.34
N ALA A 122 -16.05 -3.15 -7.59
CA ALA A 122 -14.69 -2.79 -7.97
C ALA A 122 -14.27 -1.43 -7.41
N GLY A 123 -13.04 -1.34 -6.92
CA GLY A 123 -12.36 -0.09 -6.62
C GLY A 123 -12.96 0.71 -5.46
N MET A 124 -13.02 0.12 -4.27
CA MET A 124 -13.40 0.85 -3.06
C MET A 124 -12.25 1.70 -2.52
N LYS A 125 -12.59 2.88 -1.98
CA LYS A 125 -11.65 3.78 -1.32
C LYS A 125 -11.97 3.92 0.16
N VAL A 126 -10.93 3.87 0.98
CA VAL A 126 -10.95 4.30 2.39
C VAL A 126 -10.19 5.62 2.46
N ASP A 127 -10.83 6.63 3.05
CA ASP A 127 -10.24 7.95 3.24
C ASP A 127 -9.06 7.88 4.22
N PRO A 128 -8.12 8.84 4.16
CA PRO A 128 -7.01 8.91 5.11
C PRO A 128 -7.48 8.88 6.56
N TYR A 129 -6.74 8.17 7.41
CA TYR A 129 -6.95 8.16 8.85
C TYR A 129 -5.61 8.14 9.57
N TRP A 130 -5.38 9.14 10.43
CA TRP A 130 -4.29 9.16 11.39
C TRP A 130 -4.81 9.69 12.74
N PRO A 131 -4.48 9.05 13.88
CA PRO A 131 -4.86 9.51 15.20
C PRO A 131 -4.39 10.94 15.43
N GLY A 132 -5.31 11.82 15.84
CA GLY A 132 -5.04 13.26 16.04
C GLY A 132 -5.33 14.15 14.82
N ASN A 133 -5.73 13.60 13.67
CA ASN A 133 -6.09 14.36 12.47
C ASN A 133 -7.59 14.67 12.30
N TYR A 134 -8.40 14.53 13.36
CA TYR A 134 -9.70 15.20 13.46
C TYR A 134 -9.75 16.01 14.76
N PRO A 135 -10.35 17.23 14.75
CA PRO A 135 -10.39 18.13 15.89
C PRO A 135 -11.07 17.52 17.13
#